data_AF-A0A1F2EZQ8-F1
#
_entry.id   AF-A0A1F2EZQ8-F1
#
_cell.length_a   1.000
_cell.length_b   1.000
_cell.length_c   1.000
_cell.angle_alpha   90.00
_cell.angle_beta   90.00
_cell.angle_gamma   90.00
#
_symmetry.space_group_name_H-M   'P 1'
#
loop_
_entity.id
_entity.type
_entity.pdbx_description
1 polymer ?
#
loop_
_entity_poly.entity_id
_entity_poly.type
_entity_poly.pdbx_seq_one_letter_code
_entity_poly.pdbx_strand_id
1 'polypeptide(L)'
;MTILAIADEERPALTIPGGVDFGPGNRPDLLLSAGDLDFRYVTAVADAVDVPCVMVPGNHDPSLEGFTLTPVGWVRAGRHDRWPGPAGAWAADRDIVDVAGLRIAGLGGCARYSSGPNQWTDAQARRRARRVLRKARRGRRNGSVDILLTHAPGTPGAAAAHVDGTDPAHRALPAVDMLVDALRPALHLHGHIHLHGADRRVFSLPSDDGTHAAADTTTAGTDASGTAPHPAPEPPPGARPRTLVVNTVGWTLTRVHPPRTTPRAELILKGR
;
A
#
# COMPACT_ATOMS: atom_id res chain seq x y z
N MET A 1 14.55 -7.23 0.13
CA MET A 1 14.65 -5.77 0.20
C MET A 1 13.91 -5.31 1.43
N THR A 2 14.54 -4.49 2.26
CA THR A 2 14.01 -4.00 3.52
C THR A 2 13.42 -2.60 3.32
N ILE A 3 12.21 -2.39 3.81
CA ILE A 3 11.44 -1.16 3.61
C ILE A 3 11.12 -0.57 4.97
N LEU A 4 11.53 0.67 5.16
CA LEU A 4 11.07 1.51 6.26
C LEU A 4 9.81 2.23 5.78
N ALA A 5 8.70 2.07 6.49
CA ALA A 5 7.46 2.76 6.19
C ALA A 5 7.06 3.65 7.38
N ILE A 6 6.62 4.89 7.10
CA ILE A 6 6.22 5.90 8.11
C ILE A 6 4.86 6.52 7.77
N ALA A 7 4.06 6.86 8.79
CA ALA A 7 2.76 7.52 8.62
C ALA A 7 2.26 8.14 9.94
N ASP A 8 1.51 9.24 9.85
CA ASP A 8 0.66 9.83 10.91
C ASP A 8 1.32 10.31 12.23
N GLU A 9 2.45 9.74 12.63
CA GLU A 9 3.16 10.08 13.86
C GLU A 9 4.65 10.21 13.60
N GLU A 10 5.17 11.41 13.88
CA GLU A 10 6.60 11.71 13.73
C GLU A 10 7.42 11.08 14.86
N ARG A 11 8.56 10.50 14.49
CA ARG A 11 9.57 9.98 15.41
C ARG A 11 10.88 10.70 15.20
N PRO A 12 11.22 11.68 16.04
CA PRO A 12 12.47 12.44 15.92
C PRO A 12 13.73 11.57 15.85
N ALA A 13 13.75 10.40 16.48
CA ALA A 13 14.88 9.48 16.38
C ALA A 13 15.18 9.01 14.95
N LEU A 14 14.18 8.96 14.06
CA LEU A 14 14.35 8.59 12.65
C LEU A 14 15.02 9.70 11.81
N THR A 15 15.03 10.95 12.27
CA THR A 15 15.69 12.05 11.55
C THR A 15 17.17 12.18 11.89
N ILE A 16 17.66 11.36 12.84
CA ILE A 16 19.05 11.33 13.27
C ILE A 16 19.70 10.10 12.61
N PRO A 17 20.76 10.27 11.81
CA PRO A 17 21.51 9.13 11.28
C PRO A 17 21.96 8.19 12.40
N GLY A 18 21.52 6.92 12.35
CA GLY A 18 21.79 5.93 13.39
C GLY A 18 21.01 6.11 14.71
N GLY A 19 20.02 7.01 14.76
CA GLY A 19 19.20 7.25 15.95
C GLY A 19 18.22 6.12 16.29
N VAL A 20 17.98 5.21 15.35
CA VAL A 20 17.21 3.98 15.55
C VAL A 20 18.05 2.78 15.12
N ASP A 21 18.16 1.80 16.02
CA ASP A 21 18.72 0.49 15.68
C ASP A 21 17.61 -0.39 15.08
N PHE A 22 17.74 -0.71 13.79
CA PHE A 22 16.82 -1.60 13.08
C PHE A 22 17.17 -3.08 13.26
N GLY A 23 18.26 -3.39 13.96
CA GLY A 23 18.81 -4.72 14.13
C GLY A 23 19.75 -5.14 12.98
N PRO A 24 20.49 -6.25 13.17
CA PRO A 24 21.48 -6.71 12.20
C PRO A 24 20.82 -7.13 10.89
N GLY A 25 21.36 -6.65 9.76
CA GLY A 25 20.88 -6.99 8.41
C GLY A 25 19.55 -6.34 8.01
N ASN A 26 19.05 -5.38 8.80
CA ASN A 26 17.77 -4.73 8.62
C ASN A 26 17.88 -3.26 8.20
N ARG A 27 19.04 -2.83 7.66
CA ARG A 27 19.17 -1.49 7.09
C ARG A 27 18.09 -1.29 6.01
N PRO A 28 17.35 -0.17 6.03
CA PRO A 28 16.39 0.14 4.98
C PRO A 28 17.09 0.27 3.61
N ASP A 29 16.40 -0.16 2.56
CA ASP A 29 16.75 0.02 1.15
C ASP A 29 15.82 1.06 0.47
N LEU A 30 14.67 1.36 1.09
CA LEU A 30 13.62 2.24 0.58
C LEU A 30 12.79 2.77 1.74
N LEU A 31 12.46 4.07 1.67
CA LEU A 31 11.51 4.73 2.55
C LEU A 31 10.16 4.88 1.84
N LEU A 32 9.09 4.46 2.51
CA LEU A 32 7.70 4.71 2.09
C LEU A 32 6.99 5.61 3.10
N SER A 33 6.41 6.72 2.64
CA SER A 33 5.59 7.59 3.49
C SER A 33 4.13 7.51 3.07
N ALA A 34 3.26 7.11 4.01
CA ALA A 34 1.82 7.01 3.79
C ALA A 34 1.05 8.30 4.17
N GLY A 35 1.76 9.42 4.40
CA GLY A 35 1.15 10.74 4.59
C GLY A 35 0.85 11.12 6.03
N ASP A 36 0.29 12.33 6.19
CA ASP A 36 -0.01 13.01 7.45
C ASP A 36 1.23 13.16 8.35
N LEU A 37 2.29 13.66 7.72
CA LEU A 37 3.58 13.96 8.34
C LEU A 37 4.09 15.28 7.76
N ASP A 38 4.82 16.09 8.54
CA ASP A 38 5.46 17.26 7.97
C ASP A 38 6.42 16.83 6.84
N PHE A 39 6.30 17.46 5.67
CA PHE A 39 7.13 17.09 4.53
C PHE A 39 8.63 17.32 4.78
N ARG A 40 9.01 18.22 5.69
CA ARG A 40 10.38 18.38 6.17
C ARG A 40 10.81 17.21 7.04
N TYR A 41 9.92 16.66 7.87
CA TYR A 41 10.21 15.43 8.60
C TYR A 41 10.45 14.27 7.63
N VAL A 42 9.59 14.10 6.61
CA VAL A 42 9.78 13.05 5.59
C VAL A 42 11.12 13.20 4.87
N THR A 43 11.50 14.42 4.46
CA THR A 43 12.81 14.70 3.87
C THR A 43 13.94 14.38 4.84
N ALA A 44 13.85 14.81 6.10
CA ALA A 44 14.89 14.57 7.09
C ALA A 44 15.08 13.07 7.40
N VAL A 45 14.01 12.28 7.42
CA VAL A 45 14.12 10.81 7.54
C VAL A 45 14.79 10.23 6.31
N ALA A 46 14.36 10.62 5.11
CA ALA A 46 14.95 10.13 3.85
C ALA A 46 16.47 10.39 3.80
N ASP A 47 16.90 11.59 4.21
CA ASP A 47 18.30 11.98 4.29
C ASP A 47 19.05 11.18 5.38
N ALA A 48 18.43 10.94 6.54
CA ALA A 48 19.05 10.22 7.64
C ALA A 48 19.27 8.74 7.36
N VAL A 49 18.36 8.09 6.62
CA VAL A 49 18.49 6.68 6.20
C VAL A 49 19.23 6.53 4.86
N ASP A 50 19.42 7.62 4.12
CA ASP A 50 20.11 7.69 2.83
C ASP A 50 19.60 6.64 1.84
N VAL A 51 18.28 6.70 1.56
CA VAL A 51 17.61 5.82 0.59
C VAL A 51 16.55 6.56 -0.21
N PRO A 52 16.19 6.05 -1.40
CA PRO A 52 15.00 6.46 -2.13
C PRO A 52 13.75 6.62 -1.24
N CYS A 53 12.97 7.69 -1.45
CA CYS A 53 11.72 7.94 -0.74
C CYS A 53 10.52 8.02 -1.70
N VAL A 54 9.53 7.16 -1.51
CA VAL A 54 8.24 7.24 -2.23
C VAL A 54 7.15 7.60 -1.26
N MET A 55 6.26 8.51 -1.66
CA MET A 55 5.24 9.02 -0.76
C MET A 55 3.87 9.20 -1.41
N VAL A 56 2.84 9.13 -0.58
CA VAL A 56 1.50 9.61 -0.89
C VAL A 56 1.08 10.61 0.18
N PRO A 57 0.35 11.69 -0.16
CA PRO A 57 -0.12 12.64 0.82
C PRO A 57 -1.29 12.05 1.61
N GLY A 58 -1.35 12.38 2.88
CA GLY A 58 -2.50 12.13 3.74
C GLY A 58 -3.58 13.19 3.56
N ASN A 59 -4.63 13.12 4.38
CA ASN A 59 -5.74 14.07 4.27
C ASN A 59 -5.47 15.46 4.85
N HIS A 60 -4.48 15.58 5.74
CA HIS A 60 -4.04 16.86 6.31
C HIS A 60 -2.89 17.49 5.52
N ASP A 61 -2.23 16.72 4.66
CA ASP A 61 -1.14 17.22 3.83
C ASP A 61 -1.58 18.23 2.75
N PRO A 62 -0.69 19.15 2.34
CA PRO A 62 -0.90 19.96 1.15
C PRO A 62 -1.22 19.10 -0.09
N SER A 63 -2.12 19.60 -0.95
CA SER A 63 -2.42 18.90 -2.20
C SER A 63 -1.22 18.91 -3.14
N LEU A 64 -0.85 17.72 -3.63
CA LEU A 64 0.18 17.53 -4.66
C LEU A 64 -0.41 17.54 -6.09
N GLU A 65 -1.71 17.85 -6.24
CA GLU A 65 -2.36 17.83 -7.55
C GLU A 65 -1.94 19.00 -8.44
N GLY A 66 -1.91 18.74 -9.75
CA GLY A 66 -1.70 19.77 -10.77
C GLY A 66 -0.24 20.17 -10.97
N PHE A 67 0.68 19.65 -10.16
CA PHE A 67 2.11 19.85 -10.35
C PHE A 67 2.66 18.95 -11.47
N THR A 68 3.55 19.51 -12.27
CA THR A 68 4.31 18.79 -13.30
C THR A 68 5.74 19.33 -13.31
N LEU A 69 6.72 18.42 -13.32
CA LEU A 69 8.12 18.78 -13.44
C LEU A 69 8.46 19.07 -14.90
N THR A 70 9.08 20.21 -15.15
CA THR A 70 9.58 20.64 -16.46
C THR A 70 11.09 20.94 -16.37
N PRO A 71 11.81 21.11 -17.49
CA PRO A 71 13.23 21.48 -17.47
C PRO A 71 13.53 22.79 -16.72
N VAL A 72 12.54 23.68 -16.60
CA VAL A 72 12.65 24.98 -15.93
C VAL A 72 12.04 24.97 -14.51
N GLY A 73 11.79 23.78 -13.96
CA GLY A 73 11.26 23.58 -12.62
C GLY A 73 9.79 23.14 -12.60
N TRP A 74 9.17 23.29 -11.43
CA TRP A 74 7.80 22.85 -11.20
C TRP A 74 6.78 23.86 -11.72
N VAL A 75 5.76 23.34 -12.39
CA VAL A 75 4.65 24.13 -12.93
C VAL A 75 3.34 23.59 -12.35
N ARG A 76 2.43 24.49 -11.99
CA ARG A 76 1.05 24.19 -11.60
C ARG A 76 0.10 25.14 -12.32
N ALA A 77 -0.95 24.59 -12.93
CA ALA A 77 -1.92 25.37 -13.71
C ALA A 77 -1.27 26.29 -14.78
N GLY A 78 -0.19 25.83 -15.41
CA GLY A 78 0.52 26.58 -16.46
C GLY A 78 1.44 27.70 -15.98
N ARG A 79 1.67 27.83 -14.66
CA ARG A 79 2.61 28.81 -14.08
C ARG A 79 3.67 28.14 -13.24
N HIS A 80 4.86 28.75 -13.17
CA HIS A 80 5.89 28.33 -12.24
C HIS A 80 5.37 28.35 -10.82
N ASP A 81 5.68 27.30 -10.07
CA ASP A 81 5.22 27.14 -8.71
C ASP A 81 6.25 26.38 -7.88
N ARG A 82 6.16 26.49 -6.56
CA ARG A 82 7.05 25.78 -5.66
C ARG A 82 6.44 24.41 -5.36
N TRP A 83 7.22 23.35 -5.58
CA TRP A 83 6.84 22.01 -5.16
C TRP A 83 6.62 21.98 -3.65
N PRO A 84 5.42 21.59 -3.17
CA PRO A 84 5.12 21.58 -1.75
C PRO A 84 5.60 20.29 -1.08
N GLY A 85 5.74 19.18 -1.83
CA GLY A 85 6.06 17.87 -1.27
C GLY A 85 7.52 17.75 -0.77
N PRO A 86 7.86 16.61 -0.15
CA PRO A 86 9.22 16.36 0.33
C PRO A 86 10.23 16.47 -0.81
N ALA A 87 11.37 17.11 -0.57
CA ALA A 87 12.42 17.23 -1.56
C ALA A 87 13.00 15.85 -1.90
N GLY A 88 13.25 15.60 -3.19
CA GLY A 88 13.83 14.33 -3.67
C GLY A 88 12.90 13.12 -3.64
N ALA A 89 11.73 13.20 -2.99
CA ALA A 89 10.78 12.08 -2.93
C ALA A 89 9.96 11.94 -4.23
N TRP A 90 9.68 10.70 -4.61
CA TRP A 90 8.70 10.41 -5.67
C TRP A 90 7.28 10.46 -5.10
N ALA A 91 6.48 11.41 -5.57
CA ALA A 91 5.05 11.43 -5.28
C ALA A 91 4.32 10.35 -6.10
N ALA A 92 3.88 9.29 -5.43
CA ALA A 92 3.16 8.17 -6.05
C ALA A 92 1.64 8.41 -6.15
N ASP A 93 1.12 9.52 -5.63
CA ASP A 93 -0.32 9.79 -5.67
C ASP A 93 -0.90 9.77 -7.09
N ARG A 94 -1.77 8.79 -7.34
CA ARG A 94 -2.36 8.51 -8.66
C ARG A 94 -1.33 8.14 -9.73
N ASP A 95 -0.22 7.57 -9.31
CA ASP A 95 0.90 7.17 -10.15
C ASP A 95 1.41 5.76 -9.85
N ILE A 96 2.31 5.32 -10.72
CA ILE A 96 3.15 4.14 -10.56
C ILE A 96 4.60 4.62 -10.54
N VAL A 97 5.35 4.24 -9.51
CA VAL A 97 6.77 4.56 -9.36
C VAL A 97 7.56 3.26 -9.39
N ASP A 98 8.50 3.16 -10.32
CA ASP A 98 9.48 2.07 -10.36
C ASP A 98 10.78 2.58 -9.73
N VAL A 99 11.13 2.09 -8.53
CA VAL A 99 12.33 2.50 -7.79
C VAL A 99 12.88 1.36 -6.95
N ALA A 100 14.21 1.31 -6.83
CA ALA A 100 14.91 0.26 -6.07
C ALA A 100 14.50 -1.18 -6.45
N GLY A 101 14.16 -1.38 -7.74
CA GLY A 101 13.74 -2.68 -8.28
C GLY A 101 12.29 -3.08 -7.99
N LEU A 102 11.54 -2.24 -7.28
CA LEU A 102 10.13 -2.43 -6.93
C LEU A 102 9.24 -1.52 -7.75
N ARG A 103 8.04 -2.00 -8.05
CA ARG A 103 6.97 -1.24 -8.69
C ARG A 103 5.88 -0.91 -7.67
N ILE A 104 5.65 0.38 -7.45
CA ILE A 104 4.82 0.89 -6.36
C ILE A 104 3.67 1.69 -6.95
N ALA A 105 2.44 1.31 -6.63
CA ALA A 105 1.24 2.09 -6.93
C ALA A 105 0.86 2.97 -5.74
N GLY A 106 0.49 4.23 -5.99
CA GLY A 106 0.11 5.15 -4.93
C GLY A 106 -1.32 5.69 -5.05
N LEU A 107 -2.01 5.78 -3.91
CA LEU A 107 -3.29 6.50 -3.78
C LEU A 107 -3.35 7.26 -2.44
N GLY A 108 -3.14 8.58 -2.48
CA GLY A 108 -3.23 9.43 -1.30
C GLY A 108 -4.65 9.90 -0.97
N GLY A 109 -4.78 10.51 0.21
CA GLY A 109 -6.01 11.04 0.75
C GLY A 109 -6.96 10.00 1.35
N CYS A 110 -8.16 10.46 1.71
CA CYS A 110 -9.18 9.67 2.40
C CYS A 110 -10.60 9.89 1.84
N ALA A 111 -11.55 9.16 2.43
CA ALA A 111 -12.97 9.42 2.22
C ALA A 111 -13.34 10.81 2.75
N ARG A 112 -14.25 11.51 2.05
CA ARG A 112 -14.65 12.86 2.45
C ARG A 112 -15.51 12.85 3.72
N TYR A 113 -15.07 13.60 4.71
CA TYR A 113 -15.83 13.93 5.93
C TYR A 113 -15.82 15.43 6.25
N SER A 114 -14.97 16.22 5.58
CA SER A 114 -14.89 17.68 5.66
C SER A 114 -14.46 18.30 4.31
N SER A 115 -14.01 19.55 4.32
CA SER A 115 -13.53 20.30 3.15
C SER A 115 -12.01 20.24 2.94
N GLY A 116 -11.33 19.26 3.55
CA GLY A 116 -9.86 19.10 3.45
C GLY A 116 -9.34 18.84 2.02
N PRO A 117 -8.06 19.16 1.74
CA PRO A 117 -7.49 19.21 0.39
C PRO A 117 -7.40 17.83 -0.30
N ASN A 118 -7.22 16.75 0.46
CA ASN A 118 -7.10 15.39 -0.08
C ASN A 118 -8.26 14.51 0.36
N GLN A 119 -9.48 15.07 0.39
CA GLN A 119 -10.70 14.37 0.79
C GLN A 119 -11.68 14.17 -0.37
N TRP A 120 -12.02 12.91 -0.64
CA TRP A 120 -12.67 12.52 -1.88
C TRP A 120 -14.01 11.84 -1.65
N THR A 121 -15.00 12.20 -2.47
CA THR A 121 -16.18 11.35 -2.63
C THR A 121 -15.78 10.02 -3.26
N ASP A 122 -16.59 8.99 -3.07
CA ASP A 122 -16.41 7.68 -3.71
C ASP A 122 -16.21 7.78 -5.23
N ALA A 123 -16.99 8.61 -5.90
CA ALA A 123 -16.88 8.81 -7.35
C ALA A 123 -15.51 9.41 -7.74
N GLN A 124 -15.01 10.37 -6.96
CA GLN A 124 -13.70 10.97 -7.16
C GLN A 124 -12.59 9.97 -6.85
N ALA A 125 -12.64 9.28 -5.70
CA ALA A 125 -11.68 8.26 -5.31
C ALA A 125 -11.58 7.13 -6.35
N ARG A 126 -12.72 6.62 -6.85
CA ARG A 126 -12.76 5.63 -7.93
C ARG A 126 -12.18 6.16 -9.23
N ARG A 127 -12.35 7.45 -9.55
CA ARG A 127 -11.71 8.07 -10.73
C ARG A 127 -10.19 8.13 -10.58
N ARG A 128 -9.71 8.49 -9.38
CA ARG A 128 -8.29 8.53 -9.01
C ARG A 128 -7.67 7.14 -9.14
N ALA A 129 -8.28 6.12 -8.54
CA ALA A 129 -7.83 4.74 -8.62
C ALA A 129 -7.86 4.17 -10.05
N ARG A 130 -8.90 4.48 -10.85
CA ARG A 130 -8.91 4.11 -12.29
C ARG A 130 -7.75 4.71 -13.07
N ARG A 131 -7.24 5.89 -12.69
CA ARG A 131 -6.02 6.48 -13.30
C ARG A 131 -4.79 5.62 -12.99
N VAL A 132 -4.64 5.16 -11.75
CA VAL A 132 -3.57 4.23 -11.35
C VAL A 132 -3.65 2.94 -12.17
N LEU A 133 -4.84 2.32 -12.26
CA LEU A 133 -5.03 1.10 -13.06
C LEU A 133 -4.66 1.29 -14.53
N ARG A 134 -5.05 2.42 -15.14
CA ARG A 134 -4.66 2.73 -16.53
C ARG A 134 -3.16 2.87 -16.69
N LYS A 135 -2.47 3.50 -15.73
CA LYS A 135 -1.00 3.62 -15.75
C LYS A 135 -0.33 2.27 -15.55
N ALA A 136 -0.81 1.47 -14.61
CA ALA A 136 -0.30 0.11 -14.37
C ALA A 136 -0.37 -0.74 -15.64
N ARG A 137 -1.51 -0.71 -16.36
CA ARG A 137 -1.69 -1.46 -17.63
C ARG A 137 -0.80 -0.98 -18.78
N ARG A 138 -0.36 0.29 -18.77
CA ARG A 138 0.53 0.86 -19.79
C ARG A 138 2.01 0.55 -19.56
N GLY A 139 2.37 0.14 -18.35
CA GLY A 139 3.75 -0.19 -17.99
C GLY A 139 4.12 -1.65 -18.27
N ARG A 140 5.38 -1.99 -17.97
CA ARG A 140 5.88 -3.38 -18.04
C ARG A 140 5.18 -4.26 -16.98
N ARG A 141 5.20 -5.60 -17.09
CA ARG A 141 4.60 -6.55 -16.11
C ARG A 141 3.06 -6.66 -16.08
N ASN A 142 2.36 -6.46 -17.20
CA ASN A 142 0.91 -6.73 -17.34
C ASN A 142 0.01 -6.09 -16.27
N GLY A 143 0.40 -4.94 -15.73
CA GLY A 143 -0.37 -4.25 -14.71
C GLY A 143 -0.18 -4.73 -13.27
N SER A 144 0.68 -5.72 -13.00
CA SER A 144 1.04 -6.07 -11.63
C SER A 144 1.93 -5.01 -10.98
N VAL A 145 1.85 -4.92 -9.65
CA VAL A 145 2.72 -4.07 -8.83
C VAL A 145 3.21 -4.88 -7.63
N ASP A 146 4.36 -4.51 -7.09
CA ASP A 146 4.91 -5.17 -5.90
C ASP A 146 4.24 -4.60 -4.64
N ILE A 147 3.99 -3.29 -4.62
CA ILE A 147 3.48 -2.56 -3.46
C ILE A 147 2.31 -1.66 -3.86
N LEU A 148 1.26 -1.65 -3.04
CA LEU A 148 0.25 -0.60 -3.01
C LEU A 148 0.48 0.27 -1.76
N LEU A 149 0.75 1.56 -1.96
CA LEU A 149 0.92 2.55 -0.91
C LEU A 149 -0.32 3.46 -0.90
N THR A 150 -1.09 3.45 0.18
CA THR A 150 -2.24 4.34 0.35
C THR A 150 -2.15 5.11 1.65
N HIS A 151 -2.85 6.23 1.76
CA HIS A 151 -3.03 6.86 3.07
C HIS A 151 -4.19 6.20 3.81
N ALA A 152 -5.40 6.31 3.26
CA ALA A 152 -6.57 5.65 3.82
C ALA A 152 -6.56 4.12 3.63
N PRO A 153 -7.19 3.37 4.55
CA PRO A 153 -7.32 1.93 4.46
C PRO A 153 -8.38 1.49 3.43
N GLY A 154 -8.25 0.26 2.94
CA GLY A 154 -9.36 -0.49 2.34
C GLY A 154 -10.29 -1.07 3.41
N THR A 155 -11.30 -1.84 3.00
CA THR A 155 -12.26 -2.48 3.93
C THR A 155 -11.58 -3.34 5.00
N PRO A 156 -10.60 -4.21 4.68
CA PRO A 156 -9.92 -5.04 5.68
C PRO A 156 -9.17 -4.23 6.74
N GLY A 157 -8.53 -3.13 6.34
CA GLY A 157 -7.84 -2.23 7.27
C GLY A 157 -8.83 -1.46 8.14
N ALA A 158 -9.90 -0.92 7.55
CA ALA A 158 -10.92 -0.16 8.27
C ALA A 158 -11.66 -1.00 9.31
N ALA A 159 -11.98 -2.26 9.02
CA ALA A 159 -12.62 -3.17 9.98
C ALA A 159 -11.81 -3.32 11.29
N ALA A 160 -10.48 -3.17 11.24
CA ALA A 160 -9.61 -3.20 12.40
C ALA A 160 -9.67 -1.93 13.27
N ALA A 161 -10.10 -0.81 12.69
CA ALA A 161 -10.24 0.49 13.36
C ALA A 161 -11.55 0.62 14.14
N HIS A 162 -12.59 -0.11 13.74
CA HIS A 162 -13.94 0.08 14.23
C HIS A 162 -14.20 -0.81 15.45
N VAL A 163 -13.68 -0.40 16.62
CA VAL A 163 -14.19 -0.90 17.90
C VAL A 163 -15.51 -0.21 18.27
N ASP A 164 -15.69 1.07 17.88
CA ASP A 164 -16.86 1.89 18.29
C ASP A 164 -17.68 2.50 17.13
N GLY A 165 -17.44 2.11 15.86
CA GLY A 165 -18.39 2.33 14.75
C GLY A 165 -18.69 3.79 14.31
N THR A 166 -18.12 4.81 14.95
CA THR A 166 -18.63 6.19 14.88
C THR A 166 -17.69 7.22 14.25
N ASP A 167 -16.46 6.83 13.89
CA ASP A 167 -15.48 7.78 13.35
C ASP A 167 -15.58 7.92 11.81
N PRO A 168 -16.07 9.04 11.28
CA PRO A 168 -16.18 9.25 9.85
C PRO A 168 -14.84 9.41 9.14
N ALA A 169 -13.75 9.74 9.85
CA ALA A 169 -12.43 9.90 9.26
C ALA A 169 -11.85 8.54 8.86
N HIS A 170 -11.95 7.52 9.71
CA HIS A 170 -11.30 6.21 9.53
C HIS A 170 -12.10 5.20 8.68
N ARG A 171 -13.03 5.68 7.86
CA ARG A 171 -13.84 4.82 6.98
C ARG A 171 -12.99 4.16 5.91
N ALA A 172 -13.39 2.94 5.53
CA ALA A 172 -12.86 2.26 4.37
C ALA A 172 -13.02 3.12 3.12
N LEU A 173 -12.02 3.11 2.24
CA LEU A 173 -12.11 3.70 0.92
C LEU A 173 -12.27 2.59 -0.13
N PRO A 174 -13.47 2.34 -0.68
CA PRO A 174 -13.70 1.23 -1.63
C PRO A 174 -12.83 1.31 -2.90
N ALA A 175 -12.28 2.48 -3.21
CA ALA A 175 -11.32 2.64 -4.30
C ALA A 175 -9.99 1.91 -4.05
N VAL A 176 -9.62 1.69 -2.79
CA VAL A 176 -8.43 0.93 -2.37
C VAL A 176 -8.65 -0.56 -2.64
N ASP A 177 -9.80 -1.11 -2.25
CA ASP A 177 -10.15 -2.51 -2.51
C ASP A 177 -10.10 -2.81 -4.01
N MET A 178 -10.65 -1.91 -4.84
CA MET A 178 -10.55 -2.00 -6.30
C MET A 178 -9.10 -2.06 -6.82
N LEU A 179 -8.15 -1.35 -6.18
CA LEU A 179 -6.73 -1.41 -6.55
C LEU A 179 -6.09 -2.72 -6.11
N VAL A 180 -6.39 -3.17 -4.89
CA VAL A 180 -5.89 -4.44 -4.36
C VAL A 180 -6.30 -5.60 -5.27
N ASP A 181 -7.58 -5.69 -5.62
CA ASP A 181 -8.12 -6.79 -6.44
C ASP A 181 -7.49 -6.83 -7.84
N ALA A 182 -7.32 -5.64 -8.44
CA ALA A 182 -6.85 -5.49 -9.81
C ALA A 182 -5.32 -5.59 -9.94
N LEU A 183 -4.57 -5.09 -8.96
CA LEU A 183 -3.11 -5.02 -9.01
C LEU A 183 -2.44 -6.19 -8.29
N ARG A 184 -3.14 -6.84 -7.34
CA ARG A 184 -2.67 -7.96 -6.51
C ARG A 184 -1.27 -7.73 -5.93
N PRO A 185 -1.07 -6.63 -5.17
CA PRO A 185 0.24 -6.30 -4.62
C PRO A 185 0.69 -7.36 -3.61
N ALA A 186 2.01 -7.55 -3.47
CA ALA A 186 2.58 -8.37 -2.40
C ALA A 186 2.31 -7.73 -1.03
N LEU A 187 2.38 -6.39 -1.00
CA LEU A 187 2.29 -5.56 0.19
C LEU A 187 1.35 -4.38 -0.07
N HIS A 188 0.35 -4.21 0.78
CA HIS A 188 -0.47 -3.01 0.88
C HIS A 188 -0.13 -2.30 2.18
N LEU A 189 0.54 -1.16 2.08
CA LEU A 189 0.86 -0.28 3.20
C LEU A 189 -0.15 0.86 3.25
N HIS A 190 -0.70 1.10 4.44
CA HIS A 190 -1.54 2.26 4.69
C HIS A 190 -1.24 2.93 6.04
N GLY A 191 -1.63 4.20 6.16
CA GLY A 191 -1.63 4.97 7.40
C GLY A 191 -3.05 5.15 7.93
N HIS A 192 -3.33 6.36 8.42
CA HIS A 192 -4.63 6.94 8.79
C HIS A 192 -5.32 6.31 10.00
N ILE A 193 -5.19 5.00 10.24
CA ILE A 193 -5.85 4.34 11.39
C ILE A 193 -4.97 4.42 12.64
N HIS A 194 -5.31 5.35 13.53
CA HIS A 194 -4.77 5.41 14.90
C HIS A 194 -5.41 4.33 15.77
N LEU A 195 -4.81 3.13 15.81
CA LEU A 195 -5.23 2.05 16.70
C LEU A 195 -4.90 2.39 18.16
N HIS A 196 -5.77 3.13 18.84
CA HIS A 196 -5.72 3.29 20.28
C HIS A 196 -6.18 1.96 20.93
N GLY A 197 -5.27 1.28 21.64
CA GLY A 197 -5.61 0.12 22.48
C GLY A 197 -5.88 -1.22 21.78
N ALA A 198 -5.99 -1.29 20.45
CA ALA A 198 -6.11 -2.55 19.71
C ALA A 198 -4.77 -2.98 19.08
N ASP A 199 -4.44 -4.27 19.20
CA ASP A 199 -3.23 -4.86 18.63
C ASP A 199 -3.03 -4.45 17.16
N ARG A 200 -1.82 -3.98 16.84
CA ARG A 200 -1.39 -3.63 15.47
C ARG A 200 -1.39 -4.89 14.61
N ARG A 201 -2.52 -5.26 14.02
CA ARG A 201 -2.66 -6.48 13.21
C ARG A 201 -2.01 -6.36 11.83
N VAL A 202 -1.64 -7.51 11.28
CA VAL A 202 -1.21 -7.71 9.90
C VAL A 202 -2.28 -8.58 9.27
N PHE A 203 -2.90 -8.14 8.18
CA PHE A 203 -3.94 -8.92 7.51
C PHE A 203 -3.37 -9.53 6.25
N SER A 204 -3.59 -10.82 6.04
CA SER A 204 -3.41 -11.42 4.71
C SER A 204 -4.77 -11.50 4.07
N LEU A 205 -4.94 -10.91 2.89
CA LEU A 205 -6.21 -11.03 2.17
C LEU A 205 -6.38 -12.46 1.65
N PRO A 206 -7.57 -13.08 1.83
CA PRO A 206 -7.88 -14.33 1.18
C PRO A 206 -7.78 -14.17 -0.33
N SER A 207 -7.13 -15.11 -1.00
CA SER A 207 -7.32 -15.32 -2.42
C SER A 207 -8.71 -15.95 -2.59
N ASP A 208 -9.53 -15.48 -3.54
CA ASP A 208 -10.77 -16.17 -3.92
C ASP A 208 -10.45 -17.59 -4.40
N ASP A 209 -10.44 -18.54 -3.46
CA ASP A 209 -10.56 -19.95 -3.74
C ASP A 209 -12.07 -20.22 -3.81
N GLY A 210 -12.57 -20.24 -5.04
CA GLY A 210 -13.97 -20.52 -5.31
C GLY A 210 -14.37 -21.85 -4.69
N THR A 211 -15.11 -21.78 -3.59
CA THR A 211 -16.00 -22.86 -3.17
C THR A 211 -17.28 -22.21 -2.67
N HIS A 212 -18.28 -22.19 -3.54
CA HIS A 212 -19.66 -22.02 -3.12
C HIS A 212 -19.97 -23.15 -2.13
N ALA A 213 -20.11 -22.83 -0.85
CA ALA A 213 -20.78 -23.70 0.09
C ALA A 213 -22.28 -23.67 -0.25
N ALA A 214 -22.69 -24.54 -1.19
CA ALA A 214 -24.07 -24.95 -1.33
C ALA A 214 -24.37 -25.96 -0.21
N ALA A 215 -25.47 -25.72 0.49
CA ALA A 215 -26.15 -26.74 1.28
C ALA A 215 -26.45 -27.96 0.39
N ASP A 216 -26.19 -29.19 0.86
CA ASP A 216 -27.24 -30.03 1.45
C ASP A 216 -26.74 -31.46 1.75
N THR A 217 -27.35 -32.01 2.79
CA THR A 217 -27.72 -33.40 3.08
C THR A 217 -26.86 -34.59 2.60
N THR A 218 -26.47 -35.38 3.61
CA THR A 218 -26.01 -36.77 3.59
C THR A 218 -26.91 -37.72 2.78
N THR A 219 -26.35 -38.66 2.01
CA THR A 219 -26.67 -40.11 2.00
C THR A 219 -25.81 -40.91 1.01
N ALA A 220 -25.67 -42.21 1.30
CA ALA A 220 -24.64 -43.16 0.87
C ALA A 220 -24.83 -43.83 -0.51
N GLY A 221 -23.77 -44.49 -1.02
CA GLY A 221 -23.85 -45.44 -2.14
C GLY A 221 -22.49 -45.93 -2.67
N THR A 222 -22.41 -47.22 -2.99
CA THR A 222 -21.27 -48.15 -3.16
C THR A 222 -20.66 -48.28 -4.59
N ASP A 223 -19.40 -48.72 -4.62
CA ASP A 223 -18.68 -49.67 -5.51
C ASP A 223 -18.21 -49.39 -6.98
N ALA A 224 -16.93 -49.79 -7.18
CA ALA A 224 -16.29 -50.54 -8.29
C ALA A 224 -15.72 -49.90 -9.60
N SER A 225 -14.37 -50.00 -9.67
CA SER A 225 -13.48 -50.44 -10.79
C SER A 225 -13.37 -49.70 -12.14
N GLY A 226 -12.11 -49.46 -12.56
CA GLY A 226 -11.71 -49.21 -13.95
C GLY A 226 -10.36 -48.46 -14.08
N THR A 227 -9.37 -49.05 -14.75
CA THR A 227 -7.96 -48.60 -14.83
C THR A 227 -7.61 -47.92 -16.18
N ALA A 228 -6.77 -46.85 -16.11
CA ALA A 228 -5.89 -46.22 -17.12
C ALA A 228 -6.50 -45.28 -18.20
N PRO A 229 -5.73 -44.30 -18.76
CA PRO A 229 -4.28 -44.05 -18.65
C PRO A 229 -3.87 -42.65 -18.13
N HIS A 230 -2.60 -42.56 -17.76
CA HIS A 230 -1.92 -41.39 -17.19
C HIS A 230 -1.92 -40.16 -18.13
N PRO A 231 -2.47 -39.00 -17.75
CA PRO A 231 -2.12 -37.73 -18.38
C PRO A 231 -0.77 -37.25 -17.83
N ALA A 232 0.00 -36.56 -18.68
CA ALA A 232 1.16 -35.78 -18.27
C ALA A 232 0.78 -34.86 -17.10
N PRO A 233 1.68 -34.58 -16.13
CA PRO A 233 1.30 -33.77 -14.98
C PRO A 233 0.94 -32.36 -15.45
N GLU A 234 -0.35 -32.07 -15.43
CA GLU A 234 -0.84 -30.70 -15.41
C GLU A 234 -0.22 -29.99 -14.18
N PRO A 235 0.27 -28.75 -14.34
CA PRO A 235 0.76 -27.99 -13.20
C PRO A 235 -0.39 -27.81 -12.19
N PRO A 236 -0.14 -28.01 -10.88
CA PRO A 236 -1.21 -27.99 -9.87
C PRO A 236 -1.92 -26.62 -9.81
N PRO A 237 -3.22 -26.60 -9.46
CA PRO A 237 -4.06 -25.42 -9.54
C PRO A 237 -3.67 -24.37 -8.51
N GLY A 238 -3.92 -23.11 -8.89
CA GLY A 238 -3.35 -21.92 -8.30
C GLY A 238 -3.75 -21.63 -6.86
N ALA A 239 -2.75 -21.38 -6.02
CA ALA A 239 -2.86 -20.48 -4.88
C ALA A 239 -2.25 -19.12 -5.28
N ARG A 240 -3.12 -18.11 -5.48
CA ARG A 240 -2.71 -16.74 -5.84
C ARG A 240 -1.87 -16.12 -4.71
N PRO A 241 -0.95 -15.17 -5.01
CA PRO A 241 -0.21 -14.47 -3.96
C PRO A 241 -1.17 -13.72 -3.02
N ARG A 242 -1.01 -13.92 -1.72
CA ARG A 242 -1.75 -13.23 -0.67
C ARG A 242 -1.15 -11.83 -0.50
N THR A 243 -1.99 -10.79 -0.52
CA THR A 243 -1.57 -9.44 -0.19
C THR A 243 -1.39 -9.30 1.32
N LEU A 244 -0.21 -8.89 1.76
CA LEU A 244 0.06 -8.49 3.13
C LEU A 244 -0.40 -7.05 3.34
N VAL A 245 -1.36 -6.80 4.23
CA VAL A 245 -1.85 -5.46 4.58
C VAL A 245 -1.24 -5.02 5.91
N VAL A 246 -0.57 -3.88 5.91
CA VAL A 246 0.18 -3.34 7.05
C VAL A 246 -0.25 -1.89 7.34
N ASN A 247 -0.70 -1.64 8.57
CA ASN A 247 -0.91 -0.29 9.10
C ASN A 247 0.40 0.29 9.66
N THR A 248 0.73 1.50 9.25
CA THR A 248 2.05 2.15 9.38
C THR A 248 2.12 3.33 10.35
N VAL A 249 1.09 3.58 11.18
CA VAL A 249 1.14 4.69 12.18
C VAL A 249 2.43 4.64 13.01
N GLY A 250 3.20 5.72 13.02
CA GLY A 250 4.58 5.77 13.50
C GLY A 250 5.53 5.25 12.43
N TRP A 251 6.09 4.04 12.66
CA TRP A 251 6.90 3.37 11.66
C TRP A 251 6.81 1.85 11.70
N THR A 252 7.09 1.23 10.57
CA THR A 252 7.23 -0.23 10.43
C THR A 252 8.41 -0.59 9.54
N LEU A 253 8.97 -1.77 9.79
CA LEU A 253 9.98 -2.37 8.94
C LEU A 253 9.39 -3.63 8.31
N THR A 254 9.36 -3.67 6.99
CA THR A 254 8.86 -4.82 6.22
C THR A 254 9.94 -5.31 5.26
N ARG A 255 9.89 -6.59 4.92
CA ARG A 255 10.72 -7.17 3.87
C ARG A 255 9.83 -7.53 2.70
N VAL A 256 10.24 -7.10 1.51
CA VAL A 256 9.65 -7.53 0.24
C VAL A 256 10.68 -8.35 -0.51
N HIS A 257 10.25 -9.49 -1.01
CA HIS A 257 11.04 -10.40 -1.84
C HIS A 257 10.61 -10.20 -3.30
N PRO A 258 11.35 -9.38 -4.08
CA PRO A 258 11.11 -9.27 -5.52
C PRO A 258 11.28 -10.64 -6.20
N PRO A 259 10.54 -10.93 -7.28
CA PRO A 259 10.11 -12.30 -7.57
C PRO A 259 11.21 -13.17 -8.18
N ARG A 260 11.24 -14.46 -7.78
CA ARG A 260 11.70 -15.58 -8.63
C ARG A 260 10.53 -16.46 -9.11
N THR A 261 9.39 -16.51 -8.40
CA THR A 261 8.15 -17.20 -8.87
C THR A 261 6.85 -16.66 -8.24
N THR A 262 6.86 -16.20 -6.97
CA THR A 262 5.70 -15.58 -6.31
C THR A 262 6.12 -14.38 -5.44
N PRO A 263 5.44 -13.23 -5.53
CA PRO A 263 5.72 -12.10 -4.67
C PRO A 263 5.38 -12.44 -3.21
N ARG A 264 6.30 -12.13 -2.28
CA ARG A 264 6.14 -12.35 -0.84
C ARG A 264 6.59 -11.12 -0.06
N ALA A 265 5.84 -10.79 0.98
CA ALA A 265 6.20 -9.77 1.94
C ALA A 265 6.05 -10.31 3.38
N GLU A 266 6.89 -9.83 4.28
CA GLU A 266 6.83 -10.12 5.72
C GLU A 266 7.06 -8.85 6.53
N LEU A 267 6.44 -8.78 7.71
CA LEU A 267 6.69 -7.72 8.67
C LEU A 267 7.86 -8.13 9.56
N ILE A 268 8.89 -7.29 9.63
CA ILE A 268 10.06 -7.50 10.50
C ILE A 268 9.79 -6.92 11.89
N LEU A 269 9.40 -5.65 11.94
CA LEU A 269 9.29 -4.90 13.19
C LEU A 269 8.23 -3.80 13.08
N LYS A 270 7.57 -3.49 14.19
CA LYS A 270 6.78 -2.27 14.34
C LYS A 270 7.38 -1.47 15.49
N GLY A 271 7.76 -0.23 15.23
CA GLY A 271 8.04 0.72 16.29
C GLY A 271 6.86 1.66 16.46
N ARG A 272 6.60 2.04 17.71
CA ARG A 272 5.87 3.28 17.94
C ARG A 272 6.92 4.34 17.82
#